data_AF-A0A4Q4XWW0-F1
#
_entry.id   AF-A0A4Q4XWW0-F1
#
_cell.length_a   1.000
_cell.length_b   1.000
_cell.length_c   1.000
_cell.angle_alpha   90.00
_cell.angle_beta   90.00
_cell.angle_gamma   90.00
#
_symmetry.space_group_name_H-M   'P 1'
#
loop_
_entity.id
_entity.type
_entity.pdbx_description
1 polymer ?
#
loop_
_entity_poly.entity_id
_entity_poly.type
_entity_poly.pdbx_seq_one_letter_code
_entity_poly.pdbx_strand_id
1 'polypeptide(L)'
;MSKHTFLAAALLSYLRFALAQGTWAENLVLADCGIGLGEGGGSTSREMIYYPGDVWTGHGSDTYRPTMMVNVPWSGSYPWGQEGGVSATMPNGDVFSVYLDRNVKDPDPAGDAFHSYDKDKPLKCYSYHWDGLYQLDDGKWCSSAYVCNHRGTAYVKPGGGGGGGGGGDDGTDTLRIHASTNSDWVELYEQSVENVLATVQRTFNDQSFQCDNTAIPLGSGCSIVWRCNGDPADDIQSIKRMAAGFGDLAKSDEFSSEREVKWEVCRRFDTRPGREGQCLQYEEKVDRYVKVPQYIQMVMDTVPPEGSGRNPSVHGQMQYEITCQKSGLECALCGAIGAALSVPSGGAGAAISISCALSPLC
;
A
#
# COMPACT_ATOMS: atom_id res chain seq x y z
N MET A 1 43.02 15.80 23.90
CA MET A 1 41.80 15.23 23.27
C MET A 1 42.24 14.44 22.04
N SER A 2 41.92 13.14 22.00
CA SER A 2 42.53 12.18 21.07
C SER A 2 41.94 12.31 19.66
N LYS A 3 42.77 12.14 18.62
CA LYS A 3 42.36 12.16 17.19
C LYS A 3 41.28 11.13 16.86
N HIS A 4 41.07 10.13 17.71
CA HIS A 4 40.02 9.12 17.55
C HIS A 4 38.62 9.60 17.94
N THR A 5 38.49 10.69 18.71
CA THR A 5 37.19 11.23 19.12
C THR A 5 36.50 12.01 17.98
N PHE A 6 37.28 12.57 17.05
CA PHE A 6 36.74 13.28 15.87
C PHE A 6 36.25 12.34 14.76
N LEU A 7 36.85 11.15 14.62
CA LEU A 7 36.43 10.17 13.60
C LEU A 7 35.09 9.52 13.95
N ALA A 8 34.80 9.28 15.23
CA ALA A 8 33.52 8.73 15.66
C ALA A 8 32.36 9.74 15.46
N ALA A 9 32.60 11.03 15.68
CA ALA A 9 31.59 12.08 15.45
C ALA A 9 31.33 12.34 13.96
N ALA A 10 32.33 12.15 13.09
CA ALA A 10 32.17 12.28 11.64
C ALA A 10 31.47 11.07 10.99
N LEU A 11 31.53 9.88 11.59
CA LEU A 11 30.81 8.70 11.08
C LEU A 11 29.33 8.68 11.49
N LEU A 12 28.96 9.34 12.58
CA LEU A 12 27.56 9.45 13.04
C LEU A 12 26.75 10.48 12.24
N SER A 13 27.38 11.40 11.50
CA SER A 13 26.68 12.40 10.67
C SER A 13 26.36 11.93 9.25
N TYR A 14 26.84 10.75 8.84
CA TYR A 14 26.51 10.13 7.53
C TYR A 14 25.45 9.03 7.61
N LEU A 15 25.00 8.65 8.81
CA LEU A 15 23.79 7.85 8.97
C LEU A 15 22.57 8.77 8.94
N ARG A 16 22.32 9.39 7.79
CA ARG A 16 20.94 9.73 7.43
C ARG A 16 20.27 8.38 7.23
N PHE A 17 19.63 7.87 8.28
CA PHE A 17 18.58 6.88 8.11
C PHE A 17 17.54 7.56 7.22
N ALA A 18 17.67 7.35 5.91
CA ALA A 18 16.56 7.47 5.00
C ALA A 18 15.58 6.39 5.44
N LEU A 19 14.76 6.72 6.43
CA LEU A 19 13.52 6.00 6.67
C LEU A 19 12.72 6.24 5.39
N ALA A 20 12.81 5.28 4.47
CA ALA A 20 11.99 5.23 3.28
C ALA A 20 10.54 5.21 3.75
N GLN A 21 9.90 6.38 3.78
CA GLN A 21 8.50 6.53 4.08
C GLN A 21 7.74 6.30 2.77
N GLY A 22 7.63 5.05 2.33
CA GLY A 22 6.69 4.69 1.26
C GLY A 22 5.27 4.72 1.82
N THR A 23 4.75 5.91 2.12
CA THR A 23 3.42 6.13 2.70
C THR A 23 2.40 6.07 1.59
N TRP A 24 1.60 5.00 1.54
CA TRP A 24 0.56 4.83 0.53
C TRP A 24 -0.58 5.87 0.63
N ALA A 25 -0.67 6.57 1.76
CA ALA A 25 -1.54 7.72 1.96
C ALA A 25 -0.93 9.04 1.44
N GLU A 26 0.28 9.01 0.86
CA GLU A 26 0.95 10.22 0.40
C GLU A 26 0.22 10.88 -0.76
N ASN A 27 0.34 12.20 -0.79
CA ASN A 27 -0.10 13.03 -1.90
C ASN A 27 1.02 13.99 -2.30
N LEU A 28 1.32 14.03 -3.59
CA LEU A 28 2.16 15.06 -4.19
C LEU A 28 1.27 16.03 -4.95
N VAL A 29 1.25 17.28 -4.53
CA VAL A 29 0.50 18.35 -5.21
C VAL A 29 1.46 19.23 -5.98
N LEU A 30 1.18 19.39 -7.27
CA LEU A 30 1.84 20.38 -8.11
C LEU A 30 0.98 21.62 -8.11
N ALA A 31 1.50 22.69 -7.51
CA ALA A 31 0.70 23.86 -7.17
C ALA A 31 0.95 25.03 -8.13
N ASP A 32 -0.15 25.71 -8.44
CA ASP A 32 -0.20 26.92 -9.22
C ASP A 32 -0.41 28.14 -8.33
N CYS A 33 0.69 28.74 -7.91
CA CYS A 33 0.69 29.96 -7.14
C CYS A 33 0.72 31.23 -8.00
N GLY A 34 0.44 31.14 -9.31
CA GLY A 34 0.31 32.27 -10.25
C GLY A 34 1.47 32.44 -11.24
N ILE A 35 1.24 33.17 -12.34
CA ILE A 35 2.18 33.36 -13.44
C ILE A 35 2.70 34.81 -13.46
N GLY A 36 4.00 35.02 -13.68
CA GLY A 36 4.57 36.31 -14.08
C GLY A 36 4.96 37.30 -12.97
N LEU A 37 5.24 36.82 -11.75
CA LEU A 37 5.63 37.68 -10.61
C LEU A 37 6.92 37.23 -9.89
N GLY A 38 7.58 36.18 -10.35
CA GLY A 38 8.88 35.76 -9.81
C GLY A 38 10.03 36.65 -10.26
N GLU A 39 11.18 36.55 -9.58
CA GLU A 39 12.41 37.25 -9.98
C GLU A 39 12.71 37.01 -11.48
N GLY A 40 12.86 38.10 -12.24
CA GLY A 40 13.08 38.05 -13.70
C GLY A 40 11.84 37.79 -14.56
N GLY A 41 10.61 37.91 -14.04
CA GLY A 41 9.37 37.63 -14.79
C GLY A 41 8.95 36.16 -14.77
N GLY A 42 9.54 35.35 -13.87
CA GLY A 42 9.27 33.93 -13.75
C GLY A 42 7.88 33.60 -13.21
N SER A 43 7.42 32.36 -13.44
CA SER A 43 6.21 31.81 -12.81
C SER A 43 6.39 31.71 -11.29
N THR A 44 5.38 31.92 -10.46
CA THR A 44 5.39 31.51 -9.04
C THR A 44 4.69 30.17 -8.84
N SER A 45 4.00 29.65 -9.87
CA SER A 45 3.51 28.28 -9.96
C SER A 45 4.67 27.31 -10.14
N ARG A 46 5.42 27.00 -9.07
CA ARG A 46 6.55 26.06 -9.09
C ARG A 46 6.71 25.29 -7.78
N GLU A 47 5.69 25.32 -6.93
CA GLU A 47 5.72 24.62 -5.66
C GLU A 47 5.29 23.17 -5.87
N MET A 48 6.21 22.26 -5.54
CA MET A 48 5.92 20.84 -5.40
C MET A 48 5.72 20.57 -3.91
N ILE A 49 4.49 20.21 -3.54
CA ILE A 49 4.04 20.14 -2.15
C ILE A 49 3.75 18.68 -1.80
N TYR A 50 4.25 18.23 -0.65
CA TYR A 50 4.08 16.86 -0.17
C TYR A 50 3.23 16.81 1.10
N TYR A 51 2.29 15.88 1.10
CA TYR A 51 1.43 15.52 2.22
C TYR A 51 1.60 14.03 2.53
N PRO A 52 1.82 13.64 3.79
CA PRO A 52 1.90 12.22 4.19
C PRO A 52 0.53 11.55 4.29
N GLY A 53 -0.55 12.30 4.06
CA GLY A 53 -1.95 11.89 4.14
C GLY A 53 -2.80 12.77 3.21
N ASP A 54 -4.09 12.90 3.52
CA ASP A 54 -5.01 13.70 2.72
C ASP A 54 -4.57 15.18 2.59
N VAL A 55 -4.86 15.76 1.43
CA VAL A 55 -4.61 17.18 1.15
C VAL A 55 -5.70 18.07 1.77
N TRP A 56 -6.96 17.66 1.64
CA TRP A 56 -8.13 18.41 2.11
C TRP A 56 -8.70 17.82 3.39
N THR A 57 -9.16 18.69 4.29
CA THR A 57 -9.77 18.28 5.57
C THR A 57 -11.18 17.72 5.42
N GLY A 58 -11.80 17.93 4.25
CA GLY A 58 -13.20 17.60 4.01
C GLY A 58 -14.20 18.64 4.54
N HIS A 59 -13.74 19.68 5.25
CA HIS A 59 -14.57 20.80 5.68
C HIS A 59 -14.56 21.92 4.62
N GLY A 60 -15.19 21.66 3.48
CA GLY A 60 -15.11 22.59 2.35
C GLY A 60 -13.71 22.62 1.74
N SER A 61 -13.23 23.79 1.31
CA SER A 61 -11.94 23.94 0.62
C SER A 61 -10.71 23.92 1.53
N ASP A 62 -10.89 23.70 2.84
CA ASP A 62 -9.80 23.72 3.81
C ASP A 62 -8.82 22.57 3.58
N THR A 63 -7.52 22.87 3.70
CA THR A 63 -6.42 21.92 3.50
C THR A 63 -5.61 21.70 4.76
N TYR A 64 -5.00 20.52 4.86
CA TYR A 64 -3.98 20.27 5.88
C TYR A 64 -2.72 21.08 5.59
N ARG A 65 -1.86 21.22 6.59
CA ARG A 65 -0.55 21.85 6.40
C ARG A 65 0.39 20.84 5.72
N PRO A 66 1.10 21.22 4.65
CA PRO A 66 2.06 20.33 4.02
C PRO A 66 3.25 20.04 4.94
N THR A 67 3.82 18.85 4.80
CA THR A 67 4.99 18.43 5.59
C THR A 67 6.29 18.83 4.91
N MET A 68 6.30 18.84 3.57
CA MET A 68 7.43 19.30 2.78
C MET A 68 6.93 20.09 1.57
N MET A 69 7.71 21.08 1.16
CA MET A 69 7.45 21.88 -0.02
C MET A 69 8.77 22.32 -0.61
N VAL A 70 8.89 22.26 -1.93
CA VAL A 70 10.09 22.67 -2.66
C VAL A 70 9.73 23.42 -3.93
N ASN A 71 10.61 24.35 -4.28
CA ASN A 71 10.54 25.08 -5.52
C ASN A 71 11.21 24.32 -6.66
N VAL A 72 10.48 24.06 -7.72
CA VAL A 72 11.01 23.54 -8.98
C VAL A 72 11.75 24.66 -9.73
N PRO A 73 12.97 24.42 -10.25
CA PRO A 73 13.68 25.39 -11.06
C PRO A 73 12.86 25.84 -12.28
N TRP A 74 12.77 27.16 -12.49
CA TRP A 74 12.07 27.70 -13.66
C TRP A 74 12.95 27.60 -14.91
N SER A 75 12.45 26.93 -15.93
CA SER A 75 13.14 26.73 -17.21
C SER A 75 12.73 27.72 -18.31
N GLY A 76 11.95 28.76 -17.99
CA GLY A 76 11.42 29.73 -18.96
C GLY A 76 9.98 29.45 -19.40
N SER A 77 9.41 28.29 -19.04
CA SER A 77 8.03 27.89 -19.36
C SER A 77 7.25 27.44 -18.11
N TYR A 78 5.93 27.25 -18.26
CA TYR A 78 5.10 26.64 -17.21
C TYR A 78 5.66 25.27 -16.82
N PRO A 79 5.93 25.02 -15.53
CA PRO A 79 6.80 23.92 -15.16
C PRO A 79 6.15 22.56 -15.37
N TRP A 80 4.85 22.40 -15.15
CA TRP A 80 4.20 21.08 -15.14
C TRP A 80 3.99 20.43 -16.52
N GLY A 81 4.53 21.01 -17.59
CA GLY A 81 4.61 20.31 -18.88
C GLY A 81 5.93 20.55 -19.59
N GLN A 82 7.03 20.50 -18.84
CA GLN A 82 8.37 20.46 -19.39
C GLN A 82 8.61 19.13 -20.14
N GLU A 83 9.30 19.22 -21.27
CA GLU A 83 9.72 18.05 -22.05
C GLU A 83 10.70 17.21 -21.21
N GLY A 84 10.45 15.89 -21.12
CA GLY A 84 11.25 14.99 -20.28
C GLY A 84 10.82 14.93 -18.81
N GLY A 85 9.74 15.62 -18.43
CA GLY A 85 9.21 15.62 -17.06
C GLY A 85 9.87 16.63 -16.14
N VAL A 86 9.38 16.71 -14.91
CA VAL A 86 9.85 17.64 -13.88
C VAL A 86 10.36 16.86 -12.69
N SER A 87 11.56 17.17 -12.22
CA SER A 87 12.11 16.56 -11.02
C SER A 87 12.52 17.58 -9.96
N ALA A 88 12.30 17.25 -8.69
CA ALA A 88 12.77 18.04 -7.55
C ALA A 88 13.17 17.14 -6.36
N THR A 89 14.17 17.59 -5.60
CA THR A 89 14.61 16.93 -4.38
C THR A 89 13.94 17.55 -3.17
N MET A 90 13.21 16.75 -2.40
CA MET A 90 12.55 17.11 -1.16
C MET A 90 13.56 17.30 0.00
N PRO A 91 13.20 17.99 1.09
CA PRO A 91 14.10 18.22 2.24
C PRO A 91 14.62 16.95 2.92
N ASN A 92 13.89 15.84 2.82
CA ASN A 92 14.31 14.52 3.31
C ASN A 92 15.32 13.81 2.39
N GLY A 93 15.60 14.36 1.21
CA GLY A 93 16.50 13.78 0.20
C GLY A 93 15.80 12.92 -0.85
N ASP A 94 14.48 12.74 -0.78
CA ASP A 94 13.72 12.02 -1.80
C ASP A 94 13.64 12.85 -3.09
N VAL A 95 13.71 12.21 -4.25
CA VAL A 95 13.58 12.87 -5.56
C VAL A 95 12.28 12.45 -6.20
N PHE A 96 11.35 13.39 -6.32
CA PHE A 96 10.14 13.21 -7.10
C PHE A 96 10.40 13.60 -8.55
N SER A 97 9.88 12.80 -9.48
CA SER A 97 9.93 13.01 -10.93
C SER A 97 8.54 12.80 -11.51
N VAL A 98 8.02 13.78 -12.23
CA VAL A 98 6.62 13.82 -12.67
C VAL A 98 6.55 13.95 -14.19
N TYR A 99 5.70 13.14 -14.81
CA TYR A 99 5.46 13.10 -16.25
C TYR A 99 3.97 13.29 -16.50
N LEU A 100 3.60 14.36 -17.21
CA LEU A 100 2.21 14.79 -17.36
C LEU A 100 1.88 15.12 -18.83
N ASP A 101 0.64 14.84 -19.22
CA ASP A 101 -0.01 15.37 -20.41
C ASP A 101 -0.91 16.55 -20.01
N ARG A 102 -0.49 17.75 -20.40
CA ARG A 102 -1.21 19.01 -20.13
C ARG A 102 -2.51 19.18 -20.90
N ASN A 103 -2.79 18.31 -21.88
CA ASN A 103 -4.02 18.42 -22.68
C ASN A 103 -5.20 17.70 -22.02
N VAL A 104 -4.95 16.99 -20.92
CA VAL A 104 -5.97 16.31 -20.13
C VAL A 104 -6.82 17.35 -19.38
N LYS A 105 -8.14 17.15 -19.41
CA LYS A 105 -9.10 18.07 -18.80
C LYS A 105 -9.37 17.69 -17.35
N ASP A 106 -9.76 18.68 -16.55
CA ASP A 106 -10.13 18.41 -15.18
C ASP A 106 -11.49 17.69 -15.08
N PRO A 107 -11.66 16.72 -14.15
CA PRO A 107 -10.63 15.97 -13.43
C PRO A 107 -10.36 14.61 -14.08
N ASP A 108 -9.32 14.50 -14.90
CA ASP A 108 -8.95 13.24 -15.57
C ASP A 108 -7.50 12.82 -15.23
N PRO A 109 -7.15 11.52 -15.35
CA PRO A 109 -5.78 11.05 -15.16
C PRO A 109 -4.84 11.69 -16.19
N ALA A 110 -3.91 12.48 -15.70
CA ALA A 110 -3.03 13.33 -16.52
C ALA A 110 -1.60 12.80 -16.63
N GLY A 111 -1.19 11.83 -15.80
CA GLY A 111 0.15 11.26 -15.87
C GLY A 111 0.54 10.58 -14.58
N ASP A 112 1.85 10.48 -14.31
CA ASP A 112 2.39 9.70 -13.19
C ASP A 112 3.58 10.42 -12.54
N ALA A 113 3.71 10.27 -11.23
CA ALA A 113 4.85 10.74 -10.45
C ALA A 113 5.59 9.56 -9.82
N PHE A 114 6.92 9.61 -9.83
CA PHE A 114 7.82 8.60 -9.29
C PHE A 114 8.70 9.25 -8.25
N HIS A 115 8.93 8.57 -7.13
CA HIS A 115 9.89 9.04 -6.14
C HIS A 115 11.04 8.05 -5.98
N SER A 116 12.17 8.53 -5.47
CA SER A 116 13.42 7.78 -5.49
C SER A 116 13.45 6.59 -4.54
N TYR A 117 12.55 6.59 -3.55
CA TYR A 117 12.44 5.54 -2.54
C TYR A 117 11.47 4.41 -2.90
N ASP A 118 10.49 4.62 -3.79
CA ASP A 118 9.60 3.56 -4.31
C ASP A 118 9.32 3.75 -5.81
N LYS A 119 10.34 3.48 -6.63
CA LYS A 119 10.28 3.70 -8.08
C LYS A 119 9.31 2.77 -8.81
N ASP A 120 8.99 1.62 -8.22
CA ASP A 120 8.12 0.62 -8.82
C ASP A 120 6.64 0.92 -8.59
N LYS A 121 6.34 1.99 -7.84
CA LYS A 121 4.98 2.39 -7.48
C LYS A 121 4.71 3.85 -7.77
N PRO A 122 4.40 4.19 -9.03
CA PRO A 122 4.05 5.56 -9.38
C PRO A 122 2.78 6.01 -8.69
N LEU A 123 2.77 7.28 -8.27
CA LEU A 123 1.55 7.98 -7.90
C LEU A 123 0.81 8.40 -9.17
N LYS A 124 -0.48 8.09 -9.27
CA LYS A 124 -1.29 8.52 -10.40
C LYS A 124 -1.63 10.00 -10.27
N CYS A 125 -1.24 10.82 -11.23
CA CYS A 125 -1.52 12.25 -11.25
C CYS A 125 -2.82 12.53 -11.98
N TYR A 126 -3.68 13.34 -11.37
CA TYR A 126 -4.92 13.85 -11.97
C TYR A 126 -4.85 15.37 -12.04
N SER A 127 -5.47 15.97 -13.05
CA SER A 127 -5.52 17.43 -13.17
C SER A 127 -6.63 18.02 -12.30
N TYR A 128 -6.30 19.07 -11.55
CA TYR A 128 -7.24 19.82 -10.71
C TYR A 128 -6.82 21.28 -10.70
N HIS A 129 -7.73 22.20 -11.03
CA HIS A 129 -7.53 23.62 -10.79
C HIS A 129 -8.46 24.12 -9.68
N TRP A 130 -8.14 23.78 -8.43
CA TRP A 130 -8.93 24.21 -7.27
C TRP A 130 -8.18 25.26 -6.45
N ASP A 131 -8.82 26.40 -6.24
CA ASP A 131 -8.26 27.51 -5.48
C ASP A 131 -8.20 27.21 -3.97
N GLY A 132 -7.34 27.93 -3.26
CA GLY A 132 -7.24 27.86 -1.80
C GLY A 132 -6.42 26.69 -1.27
N LEU A 133 -5.53 26.12 -2.07
CA LEU A 133 -4.71 24.97 -1.69
C LEU A 133 -3.77 25.30 -0.52
N TYR A 134 -2.97 26.36 -0.65
CA TYR A 134 -1.98 26.75 0.35
C TYR A 134 -1.63 28.22 0.19
N GLN A 135 -1.39 28.93 1.29
CA GLN A 135 -0.89 30.30 1.26
C GLN A 135 0.61 30.28 1.55
N LEU A 136 1.40 30.80 0.60
CA LEU A 136 2.84 30.97 0.77
C LEU A 136 3.15 32.03 1.84
N ASP A 137 4.37 32.02 2.36
CA ASP A 137 4.84 32.96 3.38
C ASP A 137 4.77 34.44 2.93
N ASP A 138 4.78 34.69 1.62
CA ASP A 138 4.60 36.01 1.03
C ASP A 138 3.11 36.46 0.95
N GLY A 139 2.20 35.64 1.45
CA GLY A 139 0.76 35.88 1.47
C GLY A 139 0.03 35.44 0.20
N LYS A 140 0.71 34.84 -0.77
CA LYS A 140 0.10 34.43 -2.03
C LYS A 140 -0.61 33.08 -1.91
N TRP A 141 -1.85 33.04 -2.40
CA TRP A 141 -2.61 31.80 -2.49
C TRP A 141 -2.24 31.00 -3.73
N CYS A 142 -2.05 29.69 -3.51
CA CYS A 142 -1.88 28.70 -4.55
C CYS A 142 -3.20 27.97 -4.82
N SER A 143 -3.38 27.57 -6.08
CA SER A 143 -4.37 26.59 -6.52
C SER A 143 -3.66 25.25 -6.74
N SER A 144 -4.37 24.14 -6.66
CA SER A 144 -3.85 22.89 -7.23
C SER A 144 -3.74 23.04 -8.76
N ALA A 145 -2.79 22.34 -9.37
CA ALA A 145 -2.77 22.07 -10.82
C ALA A 145 -2.87 20.56 -11.09
N TYR A 146 -2.11 19.77 -10.31
CA TYR A 146 -2.19 18.31 -10.33
C TYR A 146 -2.08 17.76 -8.91
N VAL A 147 -2.80 16.69 -8.61
CA VAL A 147 -2.60 15.90 -7.39
C VAL A 147 -2.30 14.47 -7.79
N CYS A 148 -1.15 13.98 -7.34
CA CYS A 148 -0.67 12.63 -7.56
C CYS A 148 -0.82 11.82 -6.28
N ASN A 149 -1.46 10.65 -6.37
CA ASN A 149 -1.72 9.78 -5.22
C ASN A 149 -1.89 8.31 -5.63
N HIS A 150 -1.97 7.43 -4.64
CA HIS A 150 -2.17 5.98 -4.82
C HIS A 150 -3.66 5.56 -4.86
N ARG A 151 -4.62 6.51 -4.83
CA ARG A 151 -6.06 6.21 -4.69
C ARG A 151 -6.69 5.62 -5.95
N GLY A 152 -6.03 5.74 -7.11
CA GLY A 152 -6.54 5.25 -8.39
C GLY A 152 -7.80 5.96 -8.89
N THR A 153 -8.22 7.05 -8.23
CA THR A 153 -9.37 7.88 -8.60
C THR A 153 -9.09 9.35 -8.30
N ALA A 154 -9.79 10.25 -9.01
CA ALA A 154 -9.67 11.68 -8.75
C ALA A 154 -10.31 12.07 -7.39
N TYR A 155 -9.76 13.08 -6.73
CA TYR A 155 -10.41 13.71 -5.59
C TYR A 155 -11.78 14.26 -6.01
N VAL A 156 -12.78 14.09 -5.15
CA VAL A 156 -14.07 14.77 -5.27
C VAL A 156 -13.90 16.21 -4.79
N LYS A 157 -14.38 17.17 -5.59
CA LYS A 157 -14.31 18.60 -5.25
C LYS A 157 -15.08 18.87 -3.95
N PRO A 158 -14.43 19.42 -2.91
CA PRO A 158 -15.13 19.77 -1.68
C PRO A 158 -16.25 20.78 -1.95
N GLY A 159 -17.46 20.50 -1.47
CA GLY A 159 -18.65 21.33 -1.69
C GLY A 159 -19.20 21.35 -3.12
N GLY A 160 -18.67 20.52 -4.04
CA GLY A 160 -19.05 20.47 -5.45
C GLY A 160 -20.11 19.43 -5.83
N GLY A 161 -20.70 18.74 -4.85
CA GLY A 161 -21.81 17.81 -5.10
C GLY A 161 -22.97 18.54 -5.77
N GLY A 162 -23.26 18.20 -7.02
CA GLY A 162 -24.32 18.82 -7.79
C GLY A 162 -25.67 18.72 -7.07
N GLY A 163 -26.27 19.89 -6.81
CA GLY A 163 -27.73 20.09 -6.75
C GLY A 163 -28.56 19.00 -6.08
N GLY A 164 -28.31 18.74 -4.80
CA GLY A 164 -29.23 18.00 -3.94
C GLY A 164 -29.22 18.63 -2.56
N GLY A 165 -30.08 19.62 -2.35
CA GLY A 165 -30.35 20.16 -1.03
C GLY A 165 -30.90 19.06 -0.13
N GLY A 166 -30.02 18.40 0.61
CA GLY A 166 -30.33 17.54 1.73
C GLY A 166 -29.50 18.03 2.90
N GLY A 167 -30.16 18.43 3.97
CA GLY A 167 -29.52 18.94 5.19
C GLY A 167 -28.45 17.99 5.70
N GLY A 168 -27.52 18.55 6.48
CA GLY A 168 -26.45 17.81 7.13
C GLY A 168 -26.98 16.54 7.77
N ASP A 169 -26.73 15.43 7.12
CA ASP A 169 -26.69 14.15 7.79
C ASP A 169 -25.26 14.02 8.29
N ASP A 170 -25.11 14.06 9.61
CA ASP A 170 -23.89 13.73 10.35
C ASP A 170 -23.64 12.22 10.23
N GLY A 171 -23.62 11.74 8.99
CA GLY A 171 -23.33 10.35 8.69
C GLY A 171 -21.90 10.08 9.16
N THR A 172 -21.77 9.15 10.09
CA THR A 172 -20.47 8.71 10.58
C THR A 172 -19.71 8.05 9.43
N ASP A 173 -18.44 8.38 9.30
CA ASP A 173 -17.58 7.74 8.31
C ASP A 173 -17.56 6.22 8.55
N THR A 174 -17.63 5.44 7.47
CA THR A 174 -17.67 3.99 7.55
C THR A 174 -16.26 3.42 7.41
N LEU A 175 -15.77 2.75 8.46
CA LEU A 175 -14.52 2.00 8.38
C LEU A 175 -14.70 0.81 7.44
N ARG A 176 -13.81 0.70 6.46
CA ARG A 176 -13.80 -0.37 5.47
C ARG A 176 -12.44 -1.03 5.44
N ILE A 177 -12.45 -2.35 5.32
CA ILE A 177 -11.27 -3.16 5.07
C ILE A 177 -11.52 -3.95 3.81
N HIS A 178 -10.66 -3.76 2.83
CA HIS A 178 -10.73 -4.47 1.57
C HIS A 178 -9.38 -5.08 1.25
N ALA A 179 -9.41 -6.24 0.61
CA ALA A 179 -8.23 -6.96 0.18
C ALA A 179 -8.32 -7.33 -1.30
N SER A 180 -7.17 -7.45 -1.94
CA SER A 180 -7.02 -7.83 -3.33
C SER A 180 -5.91 -8.85 -3.47
N THR A 181 -6.17 -9.89 -4.25
CA THR A 181 -5.19 -10.94 -4.59
C THR A 181 -5.09 -11.15 -6.09
N ASN A 182 -4.02 -11.80 -6.54
CA ASN A 182 -3.84 -12.24 -7.92
C ASN A 182 -4.26 -13.72 -8.09
N SER A 183 -4.16 -14.25 -9.30
CA SER A 183 -4.49 -15.66 -9.59
C SER A 183 -3.35 -16.65 -9.31
N ASP A 184 -2.25 -16.19 -8.70
CA ASP A 184 -1.09 -17.02 -8.42
C ASP A 184 -1.22 -17.61 -7.01
N TRP A 185 -1.07 -18.93 -6.90
CA TRP A 185 -1.21 -19.64 -5.65
C TRP A 185 0.01 -20.51 -5.38
N VAL A 186 0.30 -20.69 -4.10
CA VAL A 186 1.41 -21.53 -3.63
C VAL A 186 0.87 -22.67 -2.80
N GLU A 187 1.49 -23.84 -2.97
CA GLU A 187 1.17 -25.02 -2.18
C GLU A 187 2.28 -25.27 -1.16
N LEU A 188 1.93 -25.30 0.12
CA LEU A 188 2.86 -25.43 1.23
C LEU A 188 2.69 -26.81 1.88
N TYR A 189 3.80 -27.51 2.09
CA TYR A 189 3.84 -28.83 2.72
C TYR A 189 3.95 -28.73 4.24
N GLU A 190 3.13 -29.49 4.97
CA GLU A 190 3.09 -29.56 6.43
C GLU A 190 2.93 -28.18 7.11
N GLN A 191 2.14 -27.29 6.50
CA GLN A 191 1.76 -25.99 7.06
C GLN A 191 0.24 -25.90 7.25
N SER A 192 -0.20 -24.98 8.12
CA SER A 192 -1.61 -24.54 8.20
C SER A 192 -1.71 -23.07 7.79
N VAL A 193 -2.88 -22.65 7.30
CA VAL A 193 -3.13 -21.25 6.92
C VAL A 193 -2.90 -20.33 8.10
N GLU A 194 -3.36 -20.72 9.30
CA GLU A 194 -3.21 -19.88 10.49
C GLU A 194 -1.74 -19.70 10.85
N ASN A 195 -0.92 -20.75 10.73
CA ASN A 195 0.52 -20.65 10.99
C ASN A 195 1.22 -19.73 10.00
N VAL A 196 0.85 -19.80 8.71
CA VAL A 196 1.41 -18.95 7.66
C VAL A 196 1.03 -17.49 7.91
N LEU A 197 -0.25 -17.19 8.12
CA LEU A 197 -0.71 -15.81 8.32
C LEU A 197 -0.34 -15.23 9.69
N ALA A 198 -0.19 -16.06 10.73
CA ALA A 198 0.29 -15.61 12.04
C ALA A 198 1.75 -15.11 12.01
N THR A 199 2.52 -15.39 10.96
CA THR A 199 3.87 -14.83 10.80
C THR A 199 3.88 -13.30 10.75
N VAL A 200 2.77 -12.65 10.39
CA VAL A 200 2.63 -11.18 10.43
C VAL A 200 3.00 -10.59 11.78
N GLN A 201 2.67 -11.26 12.88
CA GLN A 201 2.95 -10.78 14.24
C GLN A 201 4.46 -10.70 14.52
N ARG A 202 5.28 -11.48 13.81
CA ARG A 202 6.74 -11.48 13.95
C ARG A 202 7.39 -10.26 13.27
N THR A 203 6.63 -9.56 12.43
CA THR A 203 7.12 -8.38 11.68
C THR A 203 6.80 -7.06 12.38
N PHE A 204 6.02 -7.13 13.45
CA PHE A 204 5.57 -5.95 14.17
C PHE A 204 6.68 -5.38 15.05
N ASN A 205 6.90 -4.09 14.87
CA ASN A 205 7.56 -3.24 15.84
C ASN A 205 6.49 -2.31 16.41
N ASP A 206 6.14 -2.48 17.69
CA ASP A 206 5.11 -1.70 18.39
C ASP A 206 5.39 -0.19 18.46
N GLN A 207 6.54 0.28 17.96
CA GLN A 207 6.91 1.69 17.88
C GLN A 207 7.00 2.20 16.44
N SER A 208 6.62 1.38 15.46
CA SER A 208 6.79 1.67 14.04
C SER A 208 5.45 1.53 13.31
N PHE A 209 5.19 2.47 12.42
CA PHE A 209 4.11 2.39 11.44
C PHE A 209 4.50 1.52 10.23
N GLN A 210 5.62 0.81 10.30
CA GLN A 210 6.15 -0.07 9.27
C GLN A 210 6.54 -1.43 9.85
N CYS A 211 6.35 -2.47 9.06
CA CYS A 211 6.74 -3.84 9.38
C CYS A 211 8.20 -4.11 9.01
N ASP A 212 8.84 -5.01 9.75
CA ASP A 212 10.07 -5.67 9.30
C ASP A 212 9.78 -6.49 8.03
N ASN A 213 10.49 -6.17 6.95
CA ASN A 213 10.33 -6.82 5.66
C ASN A 213 11.28 -8.01 5.45
N THR A 214 11.93 -8.48 6.52
CA THR A 214 12.79 -9.67 6.49
C THR A 214 11.97 -10.90 6.10
N ALA A 215 12.46 -11.65 5.11
CA ALA A 215 11.82 -12.88 4.67
C ALA A 215 11.79 -13.94 5.79
N ILE A 216 10.59 -14.45 6.07
CA ILE A 216 10.36 -15.49 7.07
C ILE A 216 10.27 -16.85 6.36
N PRO A 217 11.10 -17.84 6.73
CA PRO A 217 11.02 -19.17 6.12
C PRO A 217 9.73 -19.89 6.54
N LEU A 218 9.02 -20.45 5.55
CA LEU A 218 7.83 -21.29 5.75
C LEU A 218 8.15 -22.80 5.65
N GLY A 219 9.40 -23.15 5.35
CA GLY A 219 9.82 -24.53 5.06
C GLY A 219 9.66 -24.90 3.58
N SER A 220 10.17 -26.07 3.20
CA SER A 220 10.06 -26.64 1.84
C SER A 220 10.51 -25.70 0.70
N GLY A 221 11.48 -24.82 0.98
CA GLY A 221 11.99 -23.85 0.02
C GLY A 221 11.08 -22.64 -0.23
N CYS A 222 10.12 -22.40 0.66
CA CYS A 222 9.22 -21.24 0.63
C CYS A 222 9.58 -20.22 1.72
N SER A 223 9.35 -18.94 1.42
CA SER A 223 9.44 -17.83 2.38
C SER A 223 8.35 -16.81 2.14
N ILE A 224 7.91 -16.15 3.20
CA ILE A 224 6.94 -15.05 3.16
C ILE A 224 7.62 -13.74 3.54
N VAL A 225 7.30 -12.67 2.81
CA VAL A 225 7.71 -11.30 3.12
C VAL A 225 6.46 -10.48 3.39
N TRP A 226 6.41 -9.80 4.53
CA TRP A 226 5.36 -8.85 4.83
C TRP A 226 5.83 -7.43 4.54
N ARG A 227 4.90 -6.60 4.09
CA ARG A 227 5.09 -5.15 4.00
C ARG A 227 3.86 -4.50 4.57
N CYS A 228 4.04 -3.59 5.52
CA CYS A 228 2.94 -2.80 6.04
C CYS A 228 3.35 -1.35 6.19
N ASN A 229 2.35 -0.48 6.05
CA ASN A 229 2.46 0.94 6.29
C ASN A 229 1.16 1.41 6.94
N GLY A 230 1.23 2.02 8.11
CA GLY A 230 0.12 2.71 8.76
C GLY A 230 0.29 4.23 8.65
N ASP A 231 -0.83 4.94 8.68
CA ASP A 231 -0.82 6.40 8.82
C ASP A 231 -0.12 6.79 10.13
N PRO A 232 0.95 7.62 10.12
CA PRO A 232 1.59 8.13 11.33
C PRO A 232 0.69 9.01 12.20
N ALA A 233 -0.40 9.56 11.65
CA ALA A 233 -1.39 10.35 12.36
C ALA A 233 -2.43 9.49 13.08
N ASP A 234 -2.59 8.23 12.68
CA ASP A 234 -3.40 7.23 13.37
C ASP A 234 -2.48 6.34 14.23
N ASP A 235 -2.97 5.90 15.38
CA ASP A 235 -2.17 5.08 16.29
C ASP A 235 -1.90 3.72 15.62
N ILE A 236 -0.85 3.00 16.03
CA ILE A 236 -0.37 1.66 15.56
C ILE A 236 -1.48 0.59 15.38
N GLN A 237 -2.70 0.90 15.83
CA GLN A 237 -3.93 0.14 15.74
C GLN A 237 -4.34 -0.23 14.31
N SER A 238 -4.12 0.59 13.27
CA SER A 238 -4.54 0.22 11.90
C SER A 238 -3.82 -1.05 11.43
N ILE A 239 -2.51 -1.11 11.65
CA ILE A 239 -1.67 -2.29 11.37
C ILE A 239 -2.10 -3.49 12.21
N LYS A 240 -2.35 -3.29 13.51
CA LYS A 240 -2.80 -4.36 14.41
C LYS A 240 -4.15 -4.94 14.00
N ARG A 241 -5.11 -4.10 13.62
CA ARG A 241 -6.42 -4.49 13.12
C ARG A 241 -6.32 -5.27 11.80
N MET A 242 -5.48 -4.84 10.87
CA MET A 242 -5.26 -5.58 9.62
C MET A 242 -4.62 -6.96 9.86
N ALA A 243 -3.64 -7.08 10.78
CA ALA A 243 -3.11 -8.40 11.13
C ALA A 243 -4.14 -9.30 11.81
N ALA A 244 -4.99 -8.74 12.68
CA ALA A 244 -6.12 -9.50 13.22
C ALA A 244 -7.06 -9.95 12.09
N GLY A 245 -7.25 -9.10 11.08
CA GLY A 245 -7.99 -9.42 9.86
C GLY A 245 -7.40 -10.62 9.11
N PHE A 246 -6.08 -10.67 8.90
CA PHE A 246 -5.42 -11.86 8.34
C PHE A 246 -5.61 -13.11 9.21
N GLY A 247 -5.64 -12.97 10.54
CA GLY A 247 -5.95 -14.08 11.44
C GLY A 247 -7.38 -14.59 11.31
N ASP A 248 -8.34 -13.73 10.98
CA ASP A 248 -9.73 -14.13 10.71
C ASP A 248 -9.90 -14.69 9.29
N LEU A 249 -9.19 -14.14 8.29
CA LEU A 249 -9.10 -14.72 6.94
C LEU A 249 -8.55 -16.15 6.96
N ALA A 250 -7.57 -16.41 7.81
CA ALA A 250 -6.96 -17.74 7.93
C ALA A 250 -7.96 -18.84 8.31
N LYS A 251 -9.08 -18.47 8.93
CA LYS A 251 -10.15 -19.39 9.37
C LYS A 251 -11.22 -19.59 8.30
N SER A 252 -11.16 -18.84 7.20
CA SER A 252 -12.12 -18.94 6.10
C SER A 252 -11.73 -20.04 5.14
N ASP A 253 -12.66 -20.98 4.96
CA ASP A 253 -12.63 -22.10 4.04
C ASP A 253 -12.72 -21.66 2.57
N GLU A 254 -13.06 -20.39 2.31
CA GLU A 254 -13.14 -19.80 0.96
C GLU A 254 -11.83 -19.09 0.57
N PHE A 255 -10.98 -18.77 1.55
CA PHE A 255 -9.69 -18.11 1.33
C PHE A 255 -8.56 -19.08 0.97
N SER A 256 -8.71 -20.35 1.33
CA SER A 256 -7.65 -21.36 1.22
C SER A 256 -8.24 -22.72 0.89
N SER A 257 -7.39 -23.67 0.50
CA SER A 257 -7.82 -25.06 0.35
C SER A 257 -6.77 -26.01 0.90
N GLU A 258 -7.21 -27.08 1.56
CA GLU A 258 -6.34 -28.12 2.07
C GLU A 258 -6.52 -29.43 1.29
N ARG A 259 -5.43 -30.17 1.10
CA ARG A 259 -5.50 -31.57 0.65
C ARG A 259 -4.59 -32.45 1.47
N GLU A 260 -5.07 -33.65 1.75
CA GLU A 260 -4.29 -34.71 2.36
C GLU A 260 -3.93 -35.76 1.30
N VAL A 261 -2.68 -36.22 1.31
CA VAL A 261 -2.23 -37.36 0.51
C VAL A 261 -1.78 -38.47 1.43
N LYS A 262 -2.39 -39.64 1.27
CA LYS A 262 -2.14 -40.81 2.11
C LYS A 262 -1.24 -41.79 1.38
N TRP A 263 -0.20 -42.26 2.05
CA TRP A 263 0.71 -43.27 1.52
C TRP A 263 1.00 -44.31 2.58
N GLU A 264 1.09 -45.58 2.17
CA GLU A 264 1.51 -46.65 3.07
C GLU A 264 3.03 -46.72 3.12
N VAL A 265 3.60 -46.49 4.30
CA VAL A 265 5.03 -46.60 4.54
C VAL A 265 5.30 -47.88 5.32
N CYS A 266 6.30 -48.65 4.90
CA CYS A 266 6.67 -49.83 5.65
C CYS A 266 7.40 -49.44 6.94
N ARG A 267 6.80 -49.75 8.09
CA ARG A 267 7.40 -49.51 9.41
C ARG A 267 8.34 -50.64 9.83
N ARG A 268 8.02 -51.87 9.43
CA ARG A 268 8.77 -53.06 9.81
C ARG A 268 9.02 -53.97 8.61
N PHE A 269 10.28 -54.09 8.23
CA PHE A 269 10.72 -55.05 7.20
C PHE A 269 10.92 -56.44 7.81
N ASP A 270 10.65 -57.48 7.03
CA ASP A 270 11.00 -58.86 7.35
C ASP A 270 12.51 -59.04 7.25
N THR A 271 13.09 -59.63 8.28
CA THR A 271 14.54 -59.89 8.38
C THR A 271 14.84 -61.40 8.39
N ARG A 272 13.84 -62.26 8.15
CA ARG A 272 14.03 -63.72 8.13
C ARG A 272 14.67 -64.14 6.80
N PRO A 273 15.57 -65.16 6.82
CA PRO A 273 16.16 -65.73 5.62
C PRO A 273 15.13 -66.12 4.55
N GLY A 274 15.28 -65.59 3.34
CA GLY A 274 14.42 -65.84 2.18
C GLY A 274 13.18 -64.95 2.07
N ARG A 275 13.02 -63.95 2.95
CA ARG A 275 11.93 -62.96 2.90
C ARG A 275 12.40 -61.53 3.15
N GLU A 276 13.72 -61.30 3.12
CA GLU A 276 14.31 -60.02 3.45
C GLU A 276 13.74 -58.89 2.57
N GLY A 277 13.31 -57.81 3.22
CA GLY A 277 12.77 -56.62 2.54
C GLY A 277 11.26 -56.65 2.28
N GLN A 278 10.56 -57.76 2.56
CA GLN A 278 9.09 -57.75 2.57
C GLN A 278 8.56 -56.91 3.74
N CYS A 279 7.49 -56.14 3.53
CA CYS A 279 6.91 -55.40 4.62
C CYS A 279 6.02 -56.27 5.51
N LEU A 280 6.27 -56.26 6.82
CA LEU A 280 5.47 -56.96 7.82
C LEU A 280 4.41 -56.06 8.47
N GLN A 281 4.63 -54.75 8.45
CA GLN A 281 3.72 -53.79 9.04
C GLN A 281 3.77 -52.47 8.28
N TYR A 282 2.62 -52.09 7.73
CA TYR A 282 2.40 -50.79 7.11
C TYR A 282 1.90 -49.78 8.13
N GLU A 283 2.30 -48.53 7.95
CA GLU A 283 1.77 -47.37 8.66
C GLU A 283 1.30 -46.35 7.62
N GLU A 284 0.10 -45.82 7.80
CA GLU A 284 -0.43 -44.75 6.94
C GLU A 284 0.26 -43.44 7.31
N LYS A 285 1.02 -42.87 6.37
CA LYS A 285 1.54 -41.51 6.46
C LYS A 285 0.58 -40.57 5.74
N VAL A 286 0.19 -39.49 6.41
CA VAL A 286 -0.67 -38.44 5.86
C VAL A 286 0.17 -37.20 5.63
N ASP A 287 0.39 -36.87 4.37
CA ASP A 287 1.04 -35.63 3.95
C ASP A 287 -0.03 -34.54 3.77
N ARG A 288 0.14 -33.40 4.43
CA ARG A 288 -0.80 -32.28 4.37
C ARG A 288 -0.24 -31.16 3.52
N TYR A 289 -1.08 -30.65 2.63
CA TYR A 289 -0.76 -29.52 1.77
C TYR A 289 -1.84 -28.46 1.92
N VAL A 290 -1.41 -27.21 2.04
CA VAL A 290 -2.30 -26.05 2.07
C VAL A 290 -1.99 -25.14 0.90
N LYS A 291 -3.04 -24.69 0.20
CA LYS A 291 -2.96 -23.67 -0.84
C LYS A 291 -3.44 -22.34 -0.31
N VAL A 292 -2.62 -21.32 -0.52
CA VAL A 292 -2.89 -19.92 -0.17
C VAL A 292 -2.48 -19.02 -1.34
N PRO A 293 -3.05 -17.81 -1.45
CA PRO A 293 -2.65 -16.90 -2.51
C PRO A 293 -1.18 -16.55 -2.35
N GLN A 294 -0.45 -16.47 -3.46
CA GLN A 294 0.96 -16.10 -3.47
C GLN A 294 1.12 -14.64 -2.98
N TYR A 295 0.19 -13.77 -3.37
CA TYR A 295 0.18 -12.36 -3.02
C TYR A 295 -1.20 -11.93 -2.55
N ILE A 296 -1.25 -11.09 -1.53
CA ILE A 296 -2.46 -10.35 -1.16
C ILE A 296 -2.09 -9.01 -0.57
N GLN A 297 -2.92 -8.01 -0.84
CA GLN A 297 -2.85 -6.67 -0.28
C GLN A 297 -4.16 -6.39 0.43
N MET A 298 -4.09 -5.91 1.66
CA MET A 298 -5.21 -5.44 2.47
C MET A 298 -5.04 -3.95 2.73
N VAL A 299 -6.11 -3.18 2.59
CA VAL A 299 -6.15 -1.74 2.81
C VAL A 299 -7.30 -1.43 3.77
N MET A 300 -6.99 -0.61 4.77
CA MET A 300 -7.95 -0.05 5.70
C MET A 300 -8.16 1.42 5.36
N ASP A 301 -9.40 1.80 5.08
CA ASP A 301 -9.79 3.19 4.83
C ASP A 301 -11.12 3.53 5.50
N THR A 302 -11.44 4.81 5.53
CA THR A 302 -12.78 5.26 5.93
C THR A 302 -13.43 5.96 4.76
N VAL A 303 -14.65 5.53 4.45
CA VAL A 303 -15.45 6.10 3.38
C VAL A 303 -16.46 7.05 4.01
N PRO A 304 -16.41 8.35 3.69
CA PRO A 304 -17.40 9.28 4.18
C PRO A 304 -18.75 9.06 3.49
N PRO A 305 -19.85 9.54 4.08
CA PRO A 305 -21.19 9.39 3.50
C PRO A 305 -21.26 9.96 2.08
N GLU A 306 -22.07 9.33 1.23
CA GLU A 306 -22.33 9.81 -0.12
C GLU A 306 -22.88 11.24 -0.09
N GLY A 307 -22.38 12.11 -0.97
CA GLY A 307 -22.78 13.52 -1.02
C GLY A 307 -22.10 14.43 0.02
N SER A 308 -21.31 13.90 0.95
CA SER A 308 -20.58 14.72 1.93
C SER A 308 -19.52 15.64 1.32
N GLY A 309 -19.06 15.34 0.09
CA GLY A 309 -17.94 16.03 -0.55
C GLY A 309 -16.58 15.75 0.09
N ARG A 310 -16.53 14.86 1.09
CA ARG A 310 -15.30 14.36 1.71
C ARG A 310 -14.79 13.17 0.90
N ASN A 311 -13.48 12.95 0.93
CA ASN A 311 -12.83 11.87 0.20
C ASN A 311 -12.51 10.71 1.16
N PRO A 312 -12.44 9.46 0.68
CA PRO A 312 -11.95 8.36 1.51
C PRO A 312 -10.52 8.60 2.01
N SER A 313 -10.30 8.35 3.29
CA SER A 313 -9.00 8.48 3.95
C SER A 313 -8.42 7.10 4.23
N VAL A 314 -7.21 6.85 3.76
CA VAL A 314 -6.50 5.58 3.94
C VAL A 314 -5.72 5.62 5.26
N HIS A 315 -5.97 4.64 6.14
CA HIS A 315 -5.36 4.55 7.47
C HIS A 315 -4.20 3.56 7.54
N GLY A 316 -4.15 2.65 6.58
CA GLY A 316 -3.04 1.73 6.47
C GLY A 316 -3.23 0.68 5.40
N GLN A 317 -2.12 0.05 5.07
CA GLN A 317 -2.04 -1.06 4.15
C GLN A 317 -1.11 -2.14 4.70
N MET A 318 -1.45 -3.39 4.42
CA MET A 318 -0.65 -4.56 4.75
C MET A 318 -0.72 -5.57 3.61
N GLN A 319 0.43 -6.06 3.16
CA GLN A 319 0.52 -7.07 2.12
C GLN A 319 1.52 -8.14 2.50
N TYR A 320 1.33 -9.33 1.94
CA TYR A 320 2.37 -10.35 1.93
C TYR A 320 2.63 -10.85 0.52
N GLU A 321 3.84 -11.37 0.32
CA GLU A 321 4.22 -12.13 -0.86
C GLU A 321 4.94 -13.40 -0.42
N ILE A 322 4.54 -14.55 -0.97
CA ILE A 322 5.17 -15.85 -0.74
C ILE A 322 5.99 -16.22 -1.98
N THR A 323 7.25 -16.57 -1.77
CA THR A 323 8.13 -17.07 -2.82
C THR A 323 8.44 -18.54 -2.54
N CYS A 324 8.17 -19.41 -3.50
CA CYS A 324 8.43 -20.85 -3.43
C CYS A 324 9.23 -21.30 -4.67
N GLN A 325 9.91 -22.45 -4.58
CA GLN A 325 10.55 -23.07 -5.76
C GLN A 325 9.55 -23.53 -6.84
N LYS A 326 8.29 -23.74 -6.46
CA LYS A 326 7.18 -24.06 -7.35
C LYS A 326 5.98 -23.21 -6.96
N SER A 327 5.41 -22.49 -7.93
CA SER A 327 4.10 -21.82 -7.85
C SER A 327 3.25 -22.24 -9.05
N GLY A 328 1.94 -22.05 -8.96
CA GLY A 328 1.01 -22.41 -10.02
C GLY A 328 -0.19 -21.47 -10.10
N LEU A 329 -0.82 -21.43 -11.27
CA LEU A 329 -2.06 -20.68 -11.51
C LEU A 329 -3.27 -21.46 -10.98
N GLU A 330 -4.17 -20.77 -10.28
CA GLU A 330 -5.40 -21.34 -9.70
C GLU A 330 -6.61 -20.44 -10.00
N CYS A 331 -7.10 -20.52 -11.24
CA CYS A 331 -8.24 -19.72 -11.71
C CYS A 331 -9.55 -20.09 -10.99
N ALA A 332 -9.71 -21.33 -10.52
CA ALA A 332 -10.94 -21.79 -9.88
C ALA A 332 -11.15 -21.12 -8.51
N LEU A 333 -10.09 -21.02 -7.71
CA LEU A 333 -10.14 -20.40 -6.39
C LEU A 333 -10.24 -18.87 -6.49
N CYS A 334 -9.54 -18.26 -7.44
CA CYS A 334 -9.75 -16.85 -7.80
C CYS A 334 -11.18 -16.58 -8.30
N GLY A 335 -11.77 -17.51 -9.06
CA GLY A 335 -13.16 -17.46 -9.49
C GLY A 335 -14.17 -17.55 -8.33
N ALA A 336 -13.87 -18.34 -7.29
CA ALA A 336 -14.68 -18.39 -6.07
C ALA A 336 -14.66 -17.06 -5.31
N ILE A 337 -13.53 -16.35 -5.32
CA ILE A 337 -13.38 -15.00 -4.75
C ILE A 337 -13.97 -13.92 -5.68
N GLY A 338 -14.16 -14.20 -6.97
CA GLY A 338 -14.28 -13.25 -8.09
C GLY A 338 -15.43 -12.25 -8.09
N ALA A 339 -16.35 -12.29 -7.14
CA ALA A 339 -17.42 -11.28 -6.96
C ALA A 339 -17.27 -10.42 -5.70
N ALA A 340 -16.20 -10.60 -4.94
CA ALA A 340 -15.96 -10.16 -3.58
C ALA A 340 -16.44 -11.16 -2.51
N LEU A 341 -15.48 -11.77 -1.81
CA LEU A 341 -15.69 -12.55 -0.59
C LEU A 341 -15.76 -11.59 0.60
N SER A 342 -16.76 -11.70 1.49
CA SER A 342 -16.85 -10.89 2.70
C SER A 342 -16.70 -11.74 3.95
N VAL A 343 -15.58 -11.58 4.67
CA VAL A 343 -15.29 -12.29 5.93
C VAL A 343 -15.52 -11.34 7.12
N PRO A 344 -16.44 -11.64 8.04
CA PRO A 344 -16.60 -10.86 9.26
C PRO A 344 -15.32 -10.92 10.11
N SER A 345 -14.76 -9.77 10.50
CA SER A 345 -13.61 -9.72 11.40
C SER A 345 -13.89 -8.84 12.62
N GLY A 346 -14.08 -9.51 13.77
CA GLY A 346 -14.22 -8.83 15.05
C GLY A 346 -12.91 -8.17 15.48
N GLY A 347 -11.76 -8.77 15.14
CA GLY A 347 -10.44 -8.21 15.44
C GLY A 347 -10.08 -6.98 14.62
N ALA A 348 -10.54 -6.92 13.38
CA ALA A 348 -10.30 -5.78 12.50
C ALA A 348 -11.34 -4.65 12.69
N GLY A 349 -12.48 -4.95 13.33
CA GLY A 349 -13.56 -3.98 13.61
C GLY A 349 -14.47 -3.70 12.40
N ALA A 350 -14.29 -4.43 11.30
CA ALA A 350 -15.09 -4.34 10.08
C ALA A 350 -15.05 -5.69 9.34
N ALA A 351 -16.00 -5.91 8.42
CA ALA A 351 -15.91 -7.03 7.50
C ALA A 351 -14.78 -6.78 6.46
N ILE A 352 -14.09 -7.86 6.08
CA ILE A 352 -13.02 -7.83 5.10
C ILE A 352 -13.59 -8.26 3.76
N SER A 353 -13.55 -7.35 2.79
CA SER A 353 -13.98 -7.62 1.42
C SER A 353 -12.79 -8.00 0.54
N ILE A 354 -12.68 -9.24 0.10
CA ILE A 354 -11.56 -9.73 -0.72
C ILE A 354 -12.00 -9.85 -2.18
N SER A 355 -11.24 -9.26 -3.08
CA SER A 355 -11.41 -9.40 -4.53
C SER A 355 -10.21 -10.11 -5.16
N CYS A 356 -10.43 -10.78 -6.28
CA CYS A 356 -9.34 -11.35 -7.08
C CYS A 356 -9.27 -10.62 -8.41
N ALA A 357 -8.10 -10.06 -8.74
CA ALA A 357 -7.83 -9.58 -10.09
C ALA A 357 -7.55 -10.81 -10.97
N LEU A 358 -8.50 -11.19 -11.81
CA LEU A 358 -8.31 -12.28 -12.77
C LEU A 358 -7.14 -11.92 -13.69
N SER A 359 -6.09 -12.75 -13.67
CA SER A 359 -5.03 -12.69 -14.67
C SER A 359 -5.63 -12.98 -16.05
N PRO A 360 -5.16 -12.38 -17.15
CA PRO A 360 -5.63 -12.71 -18.50
C PRO A 360 -5.35 -14.16 -18.94
N LEU A 361 -4.62 -14.93 -18.13
CA LEU A 361 -4.43 -16.38 -18.28
C LEU A 361 -5.55 -17.20 -17.59
N CYS A 362 -6.43 -16.51 -16.87
CA CYS A 362 -7.74 -16.89 -16.38
C CYS A 362 -8.81 -16.02 -17.09
#